data_AF-A0AAV2LQU7-F1
#
_entry.id   AF-A0AAV2LQU7-F1
#
_cell.length_a   1.000
_cell.length_b   1.000
_cell.length_c   1.000
_cell.angle_alpha   90.00
_cell.angle_beta   90.00
_cell.angle_gamma   90.00
#
_symmetry.space_group_name_H-M   'P 1'
#
loop_
_entity.id
_entity.type
_entity.pdbx_description
1 polymer ?
#
loop_
_entity_poly.entity_id
_entity_poly.type
_entity_poly.pdbx_seq_one_letter_code
_entity_poly.pdbx_strand_id
1 'polypeptide(L)'
;MDFGTTTQPKMSSWKLLVLVLFLSTQLIDAVVRKEDLARFVNELLNVYMPTIPAGHQEPPAFSLAISIPQNDLRRHDFSKVIAADPPANVRIAMDRCQVYTGTRVVASTLLKYPDFITRCPNEPITWDYVKQKCPTLQRWGDFEQCTSGEIRQLKRLPEGDGLVQHAEFRVLENIQTLTNKINRVNGLRSSDLMLFYTHRSPCHTRCCSSHPTFSIINKLAGSIRRWNDYAVVFSEIFVPGRTSSTGAQLEQDRRTALQNLGNGIGGTANIYRCTRGSSACYSCNAPGGINNDCVRAPRSPSAPPGGH
;
A
#
# COMPACT_ATOMS: atom_id res chain seq x y z
N MET A 1 59.11 61.97 -35.90
CA MET A 1 59.40 60.77 -36.71
C MET A 1 59.53 59.57 -35.79
N ASP A 2 58.55 58.71 -35.63
CA ASP A 2 57.12 58.89 -35.35
C ASP A 2 56.73 57.56 -34.70
N PHE A 3 56.07 57.66 -33.54
CA PHE A 3 55.44 56.54 -32.86
C PHE A 3 54.15 56.20 -33.60
N GLY A 4 53.82 54.92 -33.73
CA GLY A 4 52.50 54.54 -34.23
C GLY A 4 52.35 53.06 -34.55
N THR A 5 52.29 52.23 -33.51
CA THR A 5 51.76 50.87 -33.55
C THR A 5 50.30 50.87 -34.01
N THR A 6 49.91 49.96 -34.91
CA THR A 6 48.50 49.62 -35.14
C THR A 6 48.35 48.10 -35.27
N THR A 7 47.80 47.51 -34.22
CA THR A 7 47.29 46.14 -34.15
C THR A 7 45.88 46.10 -34.73
N GLN A 8 45.61 45.15 -35.62
CA GLN A 8 44.25 44.65 -35.89
C GLN A 8 44.24 43.13 -35.80
N PRO A 9 43.54 42.53 -34.81
CA PRO A 9 43.18 41.12 -34.89
C PRO A 9 41.90 40.96 -35.73
N LYS A 10 41.96 39.98 -36.63
CA LYS A 10 40.87 39.48 -37.46
C LYS A 10 39.66 39.11 -36.59
N MET A 11 38.49 39.70 -36.86
CA MET A 11 37.21 39.20 -36.37
C MET A 11 36.90 37.86 -37.06
N SER A 12 37.24 36.73 -36.42
CA SER A 12 36.67 35.44 -36.80
C SER A 12 35.29 35.31 -36.18
N SER A 13 34.28 35.23 -37.03
CA SER A 13 32.89 34.94 -36.69
C SER A 13 32.79 33.58 -35.97
N TRP A 14 32.68 33.61 -34.65
CA TRP A 14 32.18 32.46 -33.88
C TRP A 14 30.67 32.62 -33.79
N LYS A 15 29.95 31.92 -34.67
CA LYS A 15 28.54 31.65 -34.44
C LYS A 15 28.45 30.81 -33.18
N LEU A 16 28.06 31.44 -32.07
CA LEU A 16 27.69 30.76 -30.84
C LEU A 16 26.47 29.89 -31.17
N LEU A 17 26.70 28.61 -31.41
CA LEU A 17 25.63 27.63 -31.56
C LEU A 17 25.08 27.38 -30.15
N VAL A 18 24.11 28.19 -29.73
CA VAL A 18 23.30 27.91 -28.53
C VAL A 18 22.46 26.69 -28.87
N LEU A 19 22.98 25.51 -28.57
CA LEU A 19 22.20 24.28 -28.58
C LEU A 19 21.23 24.38 -27.39
N VAL A 20 20.02 24.86 -27.67
CA VAL A 20 18.92 24.86 -26.71
C VAL A 20 18.66 23.41 -26.32
N LEU A 21 18.85 23.11 -25.04
CA LEU A 21 18.42 21.91 -24.34
C LEU A 21 16.90 21.76 -24.47
N PHE A 22 16.43 21.20 -25.59
CA PHE A 22 15.06 20.75 -25.71
C PHE A 22 14.92 19.43 -24.95
N LEU A 23 14.41 19.56 -23.72
CA LEU A 23 13.39 18.68 -23.14
C LEU A 23 13.47 17.21 -23.59
N SER A 24 14.46 16.46 -23.10
CA SER A 24 14.09 15.16 -22.58
C SER A 24 13.47 15.44 -21.20
N THR A 25 12.18 15.77 -21.17
CA THR A 25 11.38 15.10 -20.14
C THR A 25 11.62 13.63 -20.43
N GLN A 26 12.61 13.03 -19.77
CA GLN A 26 12.56 11.60 -19.55
C GLN A 26 11.18 11.44 -18.92
N LEU A 27 10.24 11.01 -19.76
CA LEU A 27 9.11 10.24 -19.32
C LEU A 27 9.77 9.24 -18.39
N ILE A 28 9.67 9.50 -17.08
CA ILE A 28 10.05 8.51 -16.09
C ILE A 28 8.99 7.47 -16.31
N ASP A 29 9.23 6.60 -17.30
CA ASP A 29 8.37 5.49 -17.60
C ASP A 29 8.22 4.75 -16.29
N ALA A 30 6.97 4.52 -15.93
CA ALA A 30 6.63 3.68 -14.81
C ALA A 30 7.49 2.42 -14.87
N VAL A 31 8.26 2.15 -13.81
CA VAL A 31 9.16 0.98 -13.73
C VAL A 31 8.39 -0.32 -14.01
N VAL A 32 7.08 -0.32 -13.72
CA VAL A 32 6.16 -1.43 -14.00
C VAL A 32 5.02 -0.96 -14.90
N ARG A 33 4.75 -1.71 -15.97
CA ARG A 33 3.64 -1.42 -16.90
C ARG A 33 2.29 -1.54 -16.20
N LYS A 34 1.39 -0.59 -16.47
CA LYS A 34 0.06 -0.49 -15.81
C LYS A 34 -0.85 -1.67 -16.13
N GLU A 35 -0.67 -2.28 -17.30
CA GLU A 35 -1.41 -3.45 -17.77
C GLU A 35 -0.95 -4.72 -17.05
N ASP A 36 0.36 -4.85 -16.79
CA ASP A 36 0.89 -5.96 -15.99
C ASP A 36 0.36 -5.90 -14.56
N LEU A 37 0.33 -4.70 -13.95
CA LEU A 37 -0.24 -4.51 -12.61
C LEU A 37 -1.73 -4.87 -12.57
N ALA A 38 -2.51 -4.49 -13.58
CA ALA A 38 -3.93 -4.82 -13.64
C ALA A 38 -4.16 -6.33 -13.71
N ARG A 39 -3.38 -7.04 -14.53
CA ARG A 39 -3.40 -8.51 -14.57
C ARG A 39 -3.07 -9.10 -13.20
N PHE A 40 -1.97 -8.68 -12.56
CA PHE A 40 -1.57 -9.21 -11.26
C PHE A 40 -2.59 -8.94 -10.16
N VAL A 41 -3.22 -7.76 -10.14
CA VAL A 41 -4.27 -7.45 -9.18
C VAL A 41 -5.51 -8.30 -9.42
N ASN A 42 -5.91 -8.53 -10.67
CA ASN A 42 -7.03 -9.40 -10.99
C ASN A 42 -6.78 -10.85 -10.54
N GLU A 43 -5.58 -11.38 -10.80
CA GLU A 43 -5.17 -12.71 -10.33
C GLU A 43 -5.14 -12.78 -8.80
N LEU A 44 -4.50 -11.81 -8.14
CA LEU A 44 -4.45 -11.68 -6.68
C LEU A 44 -5.86 -11.67 -6.07
N LEU A 45 -6.75 -10.83 -6.58
CA LEU A 45 -8.12 -10.73 -6.07
C LEU A 45 -8.92 -12.01 -6.33
N ASN A 46 -8.62 -12.74 -7.40
CA ASN A 46 -9.27 -14.02 -7.68
C ASN A 46 -8.83 -15.12 -6.71
N VAL A 47 -7.55 -15.13 -6.29
CA VAL A 47 -7.00 -16.26 -5.53
C VAL A 47 -6.81 -15.97 -4.04
N TYR A 48 -6.46 -14.76 -3.65
CA TYR A 48 -6.12 -14.43 -2.25
C TYR A 48 -7.17 -13.60 -1.52
N MET A 49 -8.24 -13.13 -2.16
CA MET A 49 -9.27 -12.36 -1.45
C MET A 49 -9.83 -13.17 -0.26
N PRO A 50 -9.87 -12.59 0.97
CA PRO A 50 -10.46 -13.26 2.14
C PRO A 50 -11.95 -13.57 1.94
N THR A 51 -12.44 -14.51 2.72
CA THR A 51 -13.87 -14.86 2.73
C THR A 51 -14.69 -13.74 3.36
N ILE A 52 -15.89 -13.48 2.83
CA ILE A 52 -16.85 -12.55 3.45
C ILE A 52 -17.39 -13.21 4.72
N PRO A 53 -17.16 -12.63 5.92
CA PRO A 53 -17.66 -13.23 7.15
C PRO A 53 -19.19 -13.18 7.22
N ALA A 54 -19.80 -14.13 7.91
CA ALA A 54 -21.25 -14.17 8.08
C ALA A 54 -21.78 -12.85 8.68
N GLY A 55 -22.82 -12.29 8.06
CA GLY A 55 -23.40 -11.00 8.46
C GLY A 55 -22.70 -9.77 7.89
N HIS A 56 -21.65 -9.92 7.08
CA HIS A 56 -21.00 -8.81 6.38
C HIS A 56 -21.36 -8.80 4.88
N GLN A 57 -21.33 -7.61 4.28
CA GLN A 57 -21.57 -7.42 2.84
C GLN A 57 -20.29 -7.49 2.01
N GLU A 58 -19.14 -7.27 2.64
CA GLU A 58 -17.83 -7.17 2.00
C GLU A 58 -16.77 -7.92 2.81
N PRO A 59 -15.69 -8.39 2.17
CA PRO A 59 -14.58 -8.99 2.89
C PRO A 59 -13.90 -7.95 3.79
N PRO A 60 -13.25 -8.37 4.88
CA PRO A 60 -12.43 -7.47 5.67
C PRO A 60 -11.35 -6.84 4.77
N ALA A 61 -11.05 -5.55 4.97
CA ALA A 61 -9.92 -4.94 4.28
C ALA A 61 -8.64 -5.76 4.54
N PHE A 62 -7.79 -5.92 3.54
CA PHE A 62 -6.62 -6.78 3.61
C PHE A 62 -5.47 -6.21 2.81
N SER A 63 -4.26 -6.68 3.11
CA SER A 63 -3.04 -6.23 2.43
C SER A 63 -2.11 -7.40 2.19
N LEU A 64 -1.29 -7.30 1.16
CA LEU A 64 -0.26 -8.28 0.81
C LEU A 64 1.04 -7.58 0.44
N ALA A 65 2.17 -8.17 0.83
CA ALA A 65 3.47 -7.94 0.20
C ALA A 65 3.81 -9.17 -0.63
N ILE A 66 4.05 -8.99 -1.92
CA ILE A 66 4.23 -10.08 -2.89
C ILE A 66 5.52 -9.85 -3.67
N SER A 67 6.35 -10.89 -3.76
CA SER A 67 7.47 -10.93 -4.68
C SER A 67 7.13 -11.78 -5.90
N ILE A 68 6.98 -11.12 -7.05
CA ILE A 68 6.61 -11.73 -8.31
C ILE A 68 7.88 -11.95 -9.14
N PRO A 69 8.35 -13.19 -9.33
CA PRO A 69 9.57 -13.46 -10.08
C PRO A 69 9.34 -13.34 -11.59
N GLN A 70 10.43 -13.20 -12.34
CA GLN A 70 10.39 -13.30 -13.79
C GLN A 70 10.36 -14.76 -14.28
N ASN A 71 9.79 -14.98 -15.45
CA ASN A 71 9.96 -16.19 -16.25
C ASN A 71 11.19 -16.07 -17.18
N ASP A 72 11.43 -17.12 -17.97
CA ASP A 72 12.60 -17.20 -18.87
C ASP A 72 12.56 -16.13 -19.98
N LEU A 73 11.37 -15.56 -20.25
CA LEU A 73 11.17 -14.44 -21.17
C LEU A 73 11.34 -13.07 -20.49
N ARG A 74 11.88 -13.02 -19.27
CA ARG A 74 12.05 -11.81 -18.44
C ARG A 74 10.74 -11.05 -18.19
N ARG A 75 9.61 -11.77 -18.15
CA ARG A 75 8.31 -11.22 -17.78
C ARG A 75 7.92 -11.71 -16.39
N HIS A 76 7.40 -10.82 -15.57
CA HIS A 76 6.88 -11.16 -14.25
C HIS A 76 5.75 -12.21 -14.38
N ASP A 77 5.86 -13.28 -13.58
CA ASP A 77 5.03 -14.48 -13.65
C ASP A 77 4.41 -14.79 -12.27
N PHE A 78 3.13 -14.45 -12.14
CA PHE A 78 2.39 -14.62 -10.90
C PHE A 78 2.06 -16.08 -10.59
N SER A 79 2.11 -16.98 -11.59
CA SER A 79 1.89 -18.42 -11.36
C SER A 79 2.94 -19.03 -10.42
N LYS A 80 4.18 -18.51 -10.47
CA LYS A 80 5.26 -18.89 -9.55
C LYS A 80 5.00 -18.44 -8.10
N VAL A 81 4.20 -17.39 -7.90
CA VAL A 81 3.75 -16.98 -6.56
C VAL A 81 2.73 -17.99 -6.04
N ILE A 82 1.73 -18.34 -6.84
CA ILE A 82 0.68 -19.31 -6.48
C ILE A 82 1.26 -20.68 -6.18
N ALA A 83 2.27 -21.12 -6.95
CA ALA A 83 2.96 -22.39 -6.71
C ALA A 83 3.74 -22.40 -5.39
N ALA A 84 4.40 -21.27 -5.04
CA ALA A 84 5.18 -21.15 -3.82
C ALA A 84 4.32 -20.96 -2.56
N ASP A 85 3.21 -20.22 -2.68
CA ASP A 85 2.30 -19.90 -1.59
C ASP A 85 0.86 -20.23 -1.99
N PRO A 86 0.41 -21.49 -1.81
CA PRO A 86 -0.90 -21.93 -2.26
C PRO A 86 -2.06 -21.06 -1.73
N PRO A 87 -3.02 -20.63 -2.58
CA PRO A 87 -4.13 -19.75 -2.21
C PRO A 87 -4.94 -20.19 -0.99
N ALA A 88 -5.18 -21.49 -0.83
CA ALA A 88 -5.89 -22.03 0.31
C ALA A 88 -5.20 -21.68 1.63
N ASN A 89 -3.87 -21.78 1.71
CA ASN A 89 -3.10 -21.52 2.93
C ASN A 89 -3.14 -20.03 3.30
N VAL A 90 -2.97 -19.17 2.28
CA VAL A 90 -3.01 -17.71 2.47
C VAL A 90 -4.39 -17.28 2.98
N ARG A 91 -5.47 -17.77 2.35
CA ARG A 91 -6.85 -17.46 2.75
C ARG A 91 -7.19 -18.00 4.13
N ILE A 92 -6.84 -19.25 4.45
CA ILE A 92 -7.08 -19.85 5.78
C ILE A 92 -6.45 -18.99 6.88
N ALA A 93 -5.20 -18.54 6.71
CA ALA A 93 -4.54 -17.68 7.68
C ALA A 93 -5.27 -16.34 7.84
N MET A 94 -5.64 -15.69 6.73
CA MET A 94 -6.36 -14.41 6.75
C MET A 94 -7.76 -14.50 7.36
N ASP A 95 -8.50 -15.57 7.05
CA ASP A 95 -9.83 -15.85 7.61
C ASP A 95 -9.76 -16.12 9.12
N ARG A 96 -8.66 -16.71 9.59
CA ARG A 96 -8.31 -16.88 11.01
C ARG A 96 -7.71 -15.63 11.65
N CYS A 97 -7.81 -14.47 11.01
CA CYS A 97 -7.20 -13.23 11.50
C CYS A 97 -5.68 -13.30 11.74
N GLN A 98 -4.97 -14.29 11.22
CA GLN A 98 -3.53 -14.44 11.37
C GLN A 98 -2.77 -13.64 10.28
N VAL A 99 -1.47 -13.46 10.48
CA VAL A 99 -0.57 -12.99 9.41
C VAL A 99 0.02 -14.21 8.72
N TYR A 100 -0.25 -14.37 7.44
CA TYR A 100 0.42 -15.38 6.61
C TYR A 100 1.85 -14.93 6.29
N THR A 101 2.83 -15.83 6.44
CA THR A 101 4.25 -15.56 6.14
C THR A 101 4.86 -16.66 5.27
N GLY A 102 4.61 -16.55 3.97
CA GLY A 102 5.04 -17.47 2.94
C GLY A 102 6.46 -17.24 2.42
N THR A 103 6.75 -17.83 1.26
CA THR A 103 8.03 -17.70 0.55
C THR A 103 8.07 -16.46 -0.33
N ARG A 104 6.93 -16.11 -0.93
CA ARG A 104 6.73 -14.99 -1.85
C ARG A 104 5.60 -14.06 -1.40
N VAL A 105 4.77 -14.46 -0.43
CA VAL A 105 3.63 -13.69 0.06
C VAL A 105 3.70 -13.48 1.57
N VAL A 106 3.47 -12.24 2.01
CA VAL A 106 3.02 -11.94 3.38
C VAL A 106 1.65 -11.30 3.27
N ALA A 107 0.66 -11.81 3.99
CA ALA A 107 -0.72 -11.36 3.86
C ALA A 107 -1.42 -11.25 5.22
N SER A 108 -2.31 -10.27 5.35
CA SER A 108 -3.09 -10.08 6.57
C SER A 108 -4.38 -9.31 6.30
N THR A 109 -5.40 -9.55 7.12
CA THR A 109 -6.62 -8.73 7.14
C THR A 109 -6.55 -7.64 8.19
N LEU A 110 -7.44 -6.65 8.10
CA LEU A 110 -7.79 -5.73 9.16
C LEU A 110 -8.17 -6.52 10.41
N LEU A 111 -7.64 -6.12 11.56
CA LEU A 111 -8.02 -6.65 12.85
C LEU A 111 -8.75 -5.54 13.61
N LYS A 112 -10.07 -5.67 13.78
CA LYS A 112 -10.92 -4.64 14.35
C LYS A 112 -11.82 -5.26 15.42
N TYR A 113 -12.00 -4.56 16.54
CA TYR A 113 -13.03 -4.88 17.52
C TYR A 113 -14.39 -4.33 17.06
N PRO A 114 -15.51 -5.07 17.24
CA PRO A 114 -15.60 -6.41 17.81
C PRO A 114 -15.38 -7.55 16.79
N ASP A 115 -15.13 -7.26 15.52
CA ASP A 115 -15.05 -8.28 14.46
C ASP A 115 -14.12 -9.47 14.79
N PHE A 116 -12.97 -9.25 15.44
CA PHE A 116 -12.07 -10.36 15.77
C PHE A 116 -12.61 -11.30 16.87
N ILE A 117 -13.49 -10.82 17.76
CA ILE A 117 -14.06 -11.68 18.81
C ILE A 117 -15.08 -12.66 18.23
N THR A 118 -15.74 -12.30 17.13
CA THR A 118 -16.70 -13.17 16.43
C THR A 118 -16.04 -13.97 15.30
N ARG A 119 -15.11 -13.37 14.55
CA ARG A 119 -14.49 -13.99 13.38
C ARG A 119 -13.42 -15.03 13.73
N CYS A 120 -12.67 -14.80 14.79
CA CYS A 120 -11.51 -15.62 15.14
C CYS A 120 -11.36 -15.82 16.66
N PRO A 121 -12.43 -16.24 17.39
CA PRO A 121 -12.40 -16.32 18.86
C PRO A 121 -11.34 -17.28 19.41
N ASN A 122 -11.02 -18.33 18.67
CA ASN A 122 -10.08 -19.37 19.13
C ASN A 122 -8.62 -19.04 18.82
N GLU A 123 -8.36 -17.97 18.08
CA GLU A 123 -7.04 -17.63 17.60
C GLU A 123 -6.25 -16.85 18.66
N PRO A 124 -4.92 -17.06 18.73
CA PRO A 124 -4.11 -16.40 19.73
C PRO A 124 -4.06 -14.89 19.49
N ILE A 125 -3.97 -14.13 20.57
CA ILE A 125 -3.70 -12.70 20.49
C ILE A 125 -2.29 -12.51 19.95
N THR A 126 -2.15 -11.88 18.79
CA THR A 126 -0.84 -11.56 18.19
C THR A 126 -0.50 -10.07 18.24
N TRP A 127 -1.43 -9.23 18.71
CA TRP A 127 -1.23 -7.79 18.74
C TRP A 127 -0.51 -7.37 20.02
N ASP A 128 0.76 -6.97 19.92
CA ASP A 128 1.62 -6.66 21.07
C ASP A 128 1.06 -5.58 21.99
N TYR A 129 0.40 -4.55 21.43
CA TYR A 129 -0.30 -3.54 22.23
C TYR A 129 -1.37 -4.17 23.13
N VAL A 130 -2.18 -5.11 22.60
CA VAL A 130 -3.18 -5.82 23.39
C VAL A 130 -2.51 -6.73 24.42
N LYS A 131 -1.47 -7.49 24.05
CA LYS A 131 -0.72 -8.34 25.00
C LYS A 131 -0.15 -7.54 26.16
N GLN A 132 0.42 -6.37 25.88
CA GLN A 132 1.00 -5.50 26.91
C GLN A 132 -0.08 -5.00 27.89
N LYS A 133 -1.27 -4.66 27.38
CA LYS A 133 -2.36 -4.10 28.19
C LYS A 133 -3.22 -5.18 28.87
N CYS A 134 -3.21 -6.41 28.35
CA CYS A 134 -4.01 -7.53 28.79
C CYS A 134 -3.18 -8.84 28.82
N PRO A 135 -2.12 -8.94 29.66
CA PRO A 135 -1.10 -10.00 29.55
C PRO A 135 -1.60 -11.41 29.86
N THR A 136 -2.71 -11.53 30.59
CA THR A 136 -3.33 -12.84 30.90
C THR A 136 -4.16 -13.38 29.75
N LEU A 137 -4.54 -12.54 28.78
CA LEU A 137 -5.36 -12.97 27.65
C LEU A 137 -4.54 -13.77 26.64
N GLN A 138 -5.03 -14.95 26.29
CA GLN A 138 -4.40 -15.82 25.31
C GLN A 138 -5.08 -15.77 23.95
N ARG A 139 -6.42 -15.68 23.92
CA ARG A 139 -7.23 -15.79 22.70
C ARG A 139 -8.17 -14.60 22.53
N TRP A 140 -8.59 -14.35 21.29
CA TRP A 140 -9.52 -13.26 20.98
C TRP A 140 -10.91 -13.44 21.60
N GLY A 141 -11.39 -14.67 21.78
CA GLY A 141 -12.69 -14.95 22.39
C GLY A 141 -12.76 -14.51 23.86
N ASP A 142 -11.60 -14.43 24.54
CA ASP A 142 -11.51 -13.98 25.93
C ASP A 142 -11.34 -12.46 26.06
N PHE A 143 -11.41 -11.70 24.96
CA PHE A 143 -11.08 -10.27 24.93
C PHE A 143 -11.97 -9.41 25.84
N GLU A 144 -13.17 -9.87 26.18
CA GLU A 144 -14.04 -9.21 27.16
C GLU A 144 -13.53 -9.29 28.60
N GLN A 145 -12.62 -10.21 28.90
CA GLN A 145 -12.02 -10.34 30.22
C GLN A 145 -10.90 -9.31 30.48
N CYS A 146 -10.49 -8.51 29.47
CA CYS A 146 -9.49 -7.47 29.69
C CYS A 146 -10.06 -6.29 30.51
N THR A 147 -9.48 -6.06 31.70
CA THR A 147 -9.91 -5.01 32.64
C THR A 147 -9.17 -3.67 32.46
N SER A 148 -8.20 -3.61 31.55
CA SER A 148 -7.42 -2.39 31.27
C SER A 148 -8.34 -1.20 31.00
N GLY A 149 -8.13 -0.10 31.72
CA GLY A 149 -8.92 1.13 31.57
C GLY A 149 -8.80 1.71 30.16
N GLU A 150 -7.61 1.67 29.57
CA GLU A 150 -7.34 2.15 28.21
C GLU A 150 -8.07 1.31 27.15
N ILE A 151 -8.03 -0.02 27.28
CA ILE A 151 -8.77 -0.92 26.38
C ILE A 151 -10.28 -0.69 26.50
N ARG A 152 -10.80 -0.52 27.72
CA ARG A 152 -12.21 -0.18 27.94
C ARG A 152 -12.60 1.15 27.30
N GLN A 153 -11.71 2.15 27.30
CA GLN A 153 -11.94 3.42 26.59
C GLN A 153 -11.95 3.21 25.08
N LEU A 154 -10.97 2.49 24.52
CA LEU A 154 -10.89 2.22 23.08
C LEU A 154 -12.08 1.41 22.55
N LYS A 155 -12.64 0.48 23.35
CA LYS A 155 -13.87 -0.26 23.01
C LYS A 155 -15.10 0.64 22.84
N ARG A 156 -15.12 1.81 23.49
CA ARG A 156 -16.24 2.77 23.45
C ARG A 156 -16.11 3.79 22.32
N LEU A 157 -14.95 3.87 21.68
CA LEU A 157 -14.76 4.80 20.57
C LEU A 157 -15.59 4.37 19.35
N PRO A 158 -16.06 5.33 18.54
CA PRO A 158 -16.73 5.04 17.29
C PRO A 158 -15.90 4.13 16.36
N GLU A 159 -16.58 3.41 15.46
CA GLU A 159 -15.94 2.56 14.47
C GLU A 159 -14.90 3.32 13.64
N GLY A 160 -13.65 2.87 13.69
CA GLY A 160 -12.51 3.50 12.99
C GLY A 160 -11.51 4.18 13.92
N ASP A 161 -11.96 4.66 15.09
CA ASP A 161 -11.09 5.32 16.08
C ASP A 161 -10.74 4.42 17.26
N GLY A 162 -11.47 3.32 17.43
CA GLY A 162 -11.23 2.33 18.48
C GLY A 162 -10.05 1.39 18.25
N LEU A 163 -10.21 0.18 18.79
CA LEU A 163 -9.20 -0.87 18.77
C LEU A 163 -9.12 -1.54 17.39
N VAL A 164 -8.30 -0.95 16.52
CA VAL A 164 -8.09 -1.37 15.14
C VAL A 164 -6.60 -1.44 14.79
N GLN A 165 -6.15 -2.59 14.29
CA GLN A 165 -4.83 -2.79 13.68
C GLN A 165 -4.99 -2.97 12.17
N HIS A 166 -4.48 -1.99 11.41
CA HIS A 166 -4.59 -1.93 9.95
C HIS A 166 -3.78 -3.03 9.27
N ALA A 167 -4.33 -3.62 8.20
CA ALA A 167 -3.72 -4.74 7.48
C ALA A 167 -2.33 -4.41 6.95
N GLU A 168 -2.14 -3.18 6.46
CA GLU A 168 -0.88 -2.65 5.94
C GLU A 168 0.23 -2.74 6.99
N PHE A 169 -0.07 -2.32 8.22
CA PHE A 169 0.87 -2.35 9.33
C PHE A 169 1.22 -3.79 9.69
N ARG A 170 0.22 -4.67 9.79
CA ARG A 170 0.40 -6.10 10.13
C ARG A 170 1.29 -6.83 9.12
N VAL A 171 1.13 -6.55 7.83
CA VAL A 171 2.00 -7.08 6.78
C VAL A 171 3.43 -6.54 6.93
N LEU A 172 3.59 -5.25 7.15
CA LEU A 172 4.91 -4.62 7.25
C LEU A 172 5.67 -4.94 8.54
N GLU A 173 4.99 -5.35 9.60
CA GLU A 173 5.65 -5.96 10.77
C GLU A 173 6.30 -7.30 10.43
N ASN A 174 5.82 -7.99 9.40
CA ASN A 174 6.25 -9.33 9.03
C ASN A 174 7.00 -9.39 7.68
N ILE A 175 7.11 -8.27 6.95
CA ILE A 175 7.71 -8.23 5.61
C ILE A 175 9.20 -8.63 5.59
N GLN A 176 9.90 -8.51 6.72
CA GLN A 176 11.29 -8.98 6.83
C GLN A 176 11.41 -10.49 6.65
N THR A 177 10.38 -11.26 7.00
CA THR A 177 10.38 -12.71 6.79
C THR A 177 10.45 -13.04 5.29
N LEU A 178 9.71 -12.29 4.47
CA LEU A 178 9.71 -12.40 3.02
C LEU A 178 11.06 -11.98 2.42
N THR A 179 11.53 -10.78 2.77
CA THR A 179 12.78 -10.26 2.21
C THR A 179 13.95 -11.18 2.58
N ASN A 180 14.05 -11.63 3.83
CA ASN A 180 15.12 -12.54 4.26
C ASN A 180 15.09 -13.89 3.51
N LYS A 181 13.91 -14.46 3.25
CA LYS A 181 13.78 -15.69 2.47
C LYS A 181 14.27 -15.50 1.04
N ILE A 182 13.85 -14.41 0.39
CA ILE A 182 14.22 -14.13 -1.02
C ILE A 182 15.70 -13.83 -1.15
N ASN A 183 16.28 -13.12 -0.19
CA ASN A 183 17.70 -12.78 -0.17
C ASN A 183 18.59 -14.02 -0.15
N ARG A 184 18.17 -15.06 0.57
CA ARG A 184 18.90 -16.31 0.67
C ARG A 184 18.88 -17.11 -0.63
N VAL A 185 17.83 -16.95 -1.44
CA VAL A 185 17.66 -17.73 -2.68
C VAL A 185 18.23 -16.99 -3.89
N ASN A 186 17.93 -15.70 -4.03
CA ASN A 186 18.19 -14.93 -5.26
C ASN A 186 18.97 -13.62 -5.03
N GLY A 187 19.19 -13.21 -3.79
CA GLY A 187 19.71 -11.88 -3.43
C GLY A 187 18.67 -10.75 -3.56
N LEU A 188 18.79 -9.67 -2.75
CA LEU A 188 17.86 -8.51 -2.72
C LEU A 188 17.73 -7.76 -4.07
N ARG A 189 18.64 -8.01 -5.00
CA ARG A 189 18.65 -7.44 -6.36
C ARG A 189 18.03 -8.38 -7.39
N SER A 190 17.21 -9.34 -6.95
CA SER A 190 16.40 -10.17 -7.82
C SER A 190 15.64 -9.28 -8.81
N SER A 191 15.49 -9.74 -10.05
CA SER A 191 14.63 -9.13 -11.05
C SER A 191 13.13 -9.34 -10.76
N ASP A 192 12.81 -9.70 -9.52
CA ASP A 192 11.46 -9.86 -9.03
C ASP A 192 10.82 -8.48 -8.78
N LEU A 193 9.53 -8.36 -9.06
CA LEU A 193 8.71 -7.22 -8.72
C LEU A 193 8.23 -7.34 -7.27
N MET A 194 8.50 -6.32 -6.44
CA MET A 194 7.86 -6.16 -5.13
C MET A 194 6.53 -5.41 -5.25
N LEU A 195 5.43 -6.13 -5.16
CA LEU A 195 4.08 -5.58 -5.15
C LEU A 195 3.57 -5.48 -3.71
N PHE A 196 3.42 -4.26 -3.19
CA PHE A 196 2.67 -4.02 -1.96
C PHE A 196 1.23 -3.66 -2.30
N TYR A 197 0.32 -4.61 -2.11
CA TYR A 197 -1.10 -4.47 -2.40
C TYR A 197 -1.89 -4.17 -1.12
N THR A 198 -2.85 -3.24 -1.19
CA THR A 198 -3.83 -2.99 -0.14
C THR A 198 -5.23 -2.95 -0.74
N HIS A 199 -6.22 -3.59 -0.11
CA HIS A 199 -7.57 -3.61 -0.65
C HIS A 199 -8.15 -2.20 -0.75
N ARG A 200 -7.95 -1.40 0.30
CA ARG A 200 -8.32 0.02 0.38
C ARG A 200 -7.06 0.89 0.46
N SER A 201 -7.13 2.12 -0.02
CA SER A 201 -6.01 3.08 0.07
C SER A 201 -5.60 3.32 1.53
N PRO A 202 -4.30 3.43 1.84
CA PRO A 202 -3.86 3.71 3.21
C PRO A 202 -4.48 5.00 3.79
N CYS A 203 -4.88 4.96 5.06
CA CYS A 203 -5.53 6.11 5.69
C CYS A 203 -4.55 7.23 6.07
N HIS A 204 -5.03 8.48 6.07
CA HIS A 204 -4.22 9.65 6.41
C HIS A 204 -3.76 9.67 7.88
N THR A 205 -4.66 9.39 8.82
CA THR A 205 -4.44 9.65 10.25
C THR A 205 -3.61 8.58 10.97
N ARG A 206 -3.53 7.35 10.42
CA ARG A 206 -2.73 6.26 11.02
C ARG A 206 -1.64 5.78 10.08
N CYS A 207 -2.01 5.21 8.94
CA CYS A 207 -1.05 4.57 8.03
C CYS A 207 -0.07 5.58 7.41
N CYS A 208 -0.58 6.72 6.93
CA CYS A 208 0.23 7.72 6.24
C CYS A 208 0.41 9.00 7.06
N SER A 209 0.30 8.89 8.39
CA SER A 209 0.52 10.02 9.28
C SER A 209 2.01 10.23 9.51
N SER A 210 2.35 11.46 9.92
CA SER A 210 3.68 11.81 10.42
C SER A 210 3.98 11.21 11.80
N HIS A 211 2.97 10.65 12.48
CA HIS A 211 3.14 10.05 13.81
C HIS A 211 3.61 8.59 13.69
N PRO A 212 4.74 8.20 14.30
CA PRO A 212 5.45 6.98 13.94
C PRO A 212 4.79 5.68 14.40
N THR A 213 3.98 5.70 15.45
CA THR A 213 3.56 4.47 16.17
C THR A 213 2.85 3.45 15.27
N PHE A 214 2.01 3.91 14.35
CA PHE A 214 1.26 3.06 13.42
C PHE A 214 1.44 3.46 11.95
N SER A 215 2.33 4.41 11.70
CA SER A 215 2.65 4.83 10.34
C SER A 215 3.41 3.73 9.61
N ILE A 216 2.99 3.47 8.37
CA ILE A 216 3.59 2.47 7.51
C ILE A 216 4.74 3.04 6.68
N ILE A 217 4.85 4.37 6.59
CA ILE A 217 5.72 5.05 5.61
C ILE A 217 7.17 4.57 5.72
N ASN A 218 7.76 4.63 6.92
CA ASN A 218 9.17 4.27 7.12
C ASN A 218 9.40 2.77 6.97
N LYS A 219 8.49 1.93 7.48
CA LYS A 219 8.58 0.47 7.37
C LYS A 219 8.48 0.03 5.90
N LEU A 220 7.55 0.60 5.17
CA LEU A 220 7.36 0.34 3.75
C LEU A 220 8.58 0.80 2.96
N ALA A 221 9.01 2.07 3.12
CA ALA A 221 10.18 2.62 2.45
C ALA A 221 11.44 1.78 2.67
N GLY A 222 11.72 1.41 3.92
CA GLY A 222 12.88 0.59 4.27
C GLY A 222 12.84 -0.83 3.69
N SER A 223 11.66 -1.32 3.33
CA SER A 223 11.45 -2.69 2.83
C SER A 223 11.39 -2.77 1.30
N ILE A 224 10.67 -1.85 0.64
CA ILE A 224 10.39 -1.95 -0.80
C ILE A 224 11.41 -1.21 -1.66
N ARG A 225 12.08 -0.15 -1.16
CA ARG A 225 13.05 0.64 -1.95
C ARG A 225 14.34 -0.11 -2.27
N ARG A 226 14.53 -1.29 -1.68
CA ARG A 226 15.68 -2.17 -1.96
C ARG A 226 15.51 -2.98 -3.24
N TRP A 227 14.30 -3.00 -3.79
CA TRP A 227 13.93 -3.71 -4.99
C TRP A 227 14.10 -2.80 -6.20
N ASN A 228 14.57 -3.36 -7.32
CA ASN A 228 14.71 -2.60 -8.56
C ASN A 228 13.32 -2.24 -9.10
N ASP A 229 12.40 -3.22 -9.09
CA ASP A 229 11.02 -3.06 -9.52
C ASP A 229 10.10 -3.17 -8.30
N TYR A 230 9.34 -2.12 -8.02
CA TYR A 230 8.32 -2.14 -6.98
C TYR A 230 7.10 -1.29 -7.33
N ALA A 231 5.95 -1.68 -6.78
CA ALA A 231 4.72 -0.92 -6.90
C ALA A 231 3.92 -0.99 -5.60
N VAL A 232 3.29 0.12 -5.24
CA VAL A 232 2.27 0.19 -4.19
C VAL A 232 0.92 0.33 -4.88
N VAL A 233 0.02 -0.59 -4.61
CA VAL A 233 -1.23 -0.71 -5.35
C VAL A 233 -2.41 -0.82 -4.40
N PHE A 234 -3.48 -0.09 -4.68
CA PHE A 234 -4.75 -0.27 -3.99
C PHE A 234 -5.94 -0.36 -4.94
N SER A 235 -7.02 -1.02 -4.53
CA SER A 235 -8.21 -1.17 -5.39
C SER A 235 -9.30 -0.15 -5.08
N GLU A 236 -9.60 0.00 -3.80
CA GLU A 236 -10.65 0.87 -3.30
C GLU A 236 -10.09 2.09 -2.59
N ILE A 237 -10.90 3.14 -2.52
CA ILE A 237 -10.54 4.31 -1.72
C ILE A 237 -11.06 4.10 -0.31
N PHE A 238 -10.19 4.27 0.68
CA PHE A 238 -10.58 4.26 2.07
C PHE A 238 -11.48 5.47 2.35
N VAL A 239 -12.66 5.18 2.90
CA VAL A 239 -13.59 6.17 3.41
C VAL A 239 -13.76 5.88 4.90
N PRO A 240 -13.38 6.80 5.80
CA PRO A 240 -13.60 6.60 7.22
C PRO A 240 -15.11 6.50 7.50
N GLY A 241 -15.52 5.52 8.31
CA GLY A 241 -16.94 5.22 8.51
C GLY A 241 -17.72 6.37 9.15
N ARG A 242 -17.22 6.91 10.27
CA ARG A 242 -17.80 8.10 10.92
C ARG A 242 -16.77 9.22 10.91
N THR A 243 -17.12 10.35 10.32
CA THR A 243 -16.26 11.53 10.27
C THR A 243 -17.12 12.79 10.24
N SER A 244 -16.63 13.86 10.88
CA SER A 244 -17.18 15.22 10.71
C SER A 244 -16.57 15.94 9.49
N SER A 245 -15.58 15.33 8.82
CA SER A 245 -14.95 15.90 7.64
C SER A 245 -15.91 15.94 6.46
N THR A 246 -15.94 17.08 5.78
CA THR A 246 -16.60 17.26 4.48
C THR A 246 -15.96 16.37 3.39
N GLY A 247 -16.67 16.16 2.28
CA GLY A 247 -16.13 15.42 1.14
C GLY A 247 -14.82 16.02 0.60
N ALA A 248 -14.71 17.36 0.58
CA ALA A 248 -13.50 18.07 0.18
C ALA A 248 -12.33 17.84 1.15
N GLN A 249 -12.59 17.89 2.47
CA GLN A 249 -11.58 17.58 3.48
C GLN A 249 -11.11 16.14 3.36
N LEU A 250 -12.02 15.17 3.18
CA LEU A 250 -11.64 13.78 2.98
C LEU A 250 -10.83 13.55 1.71
N GLU A 251 -11.14 14.24 0.61
CA GLU A 251 -10.33 14.18 -0.62
C GLU A 251 -8.93 14.74 -0.38
N GLN A 252 -8.82 15.87 0.34
CA GLN A 252 -7.54 16.46 0.71
C GLN A 252 -6.73 15.55 1.64
N ASP A 253 -7.35 14.92 2.64
CA ASP A 253 -6.71 13.94 3.52
C ASP A 253 -6.13 12.77 2.72
N ARG A 254 -6.89 12.24 1.76
CA ARG A 254 -6.45 11.18 0.86
C ARG A 254 -5.27 11.63 -0.02
N ARG A 255 -5.30 12.87 -0.49
CA ARG A 255 -4.19 13.49 -1.24
C ARG A 255 -2.92 13.57 -0.39
N THR A 256 -3.05 14.06 0.84
CA THR A 256 -1.95 14.16 1.80
C THR A 256 -1.40 12.78 2.16
N ALA A 257 -2.26 11.79 2.37
CA ALA A 257 -1.85 10.42 2.65
C ALA A 257 -0.97 9.84 1.52
N LEU A 258 -1.43 9.94 0.28
CA LEU A 258 -0.69 9.44 -0.89
C LEU A 258 0.58 10.25 -1.17
N GLN A 259 0.58 11.55 -0.88
CA GLN A 259 1.77 12.38 -0.98
C GLN A 259 2.82 11.97 0.06
N ASN A 260 2.43 11.78 1.32
CA ASN A 260 3.32 11.34 2.39
C ASN A 260 3.89 9.95 2.09
N LEU A 261 3.04 9.04 1.60
CA LEU A 261 3.45 7.71 1.16
C LEU A 261 4.48 7.80 0.02
N GLY A 262 4.18 8.60 -1.01
CA GLY A 262 5.06 8.87 -2.13
C GLY A 262 6.41 9.42 -1.68
N ASN A 263 6.41 10.44 -0.82
CA ASN A 263 7.63 11.02 -0.25
C ASN A 263 8.49 9.96 0.46
N GLY A 264 7.87 9.04 1.20
CA GLY A 264 8.60 7.96 1.87
C GLY A 264 9.22 6.95 0.91
N ILE A 265 8.50 6.55 -0.14
CA ILE A 265 8.95 5.51 -1.07
C ILE A 265 9.79 6.04 -2.23
N GLY A 266 9.98 7.35 -2.37
CA GLY A 266 10.83 7.98 -3.39
C GLY A 266 10.07 8.57 -4.59
N GLY A 267 8.76 8.79 -4.44
CA GLY A 267 7.89 9.44 -5.41
C GLY A 267 6.53 8.75 -5.52
N THR A 268 5.58 9.42 -6.16
CA THR A 268 4.23 8.91 -6.42
C THR A 268 4.15 8.07 -7.71
N ALA A 269 5.23 8.02 -8.49
CA ALA A 269 5.30 7.29 -9.76
C ALA A 269 5.06 5.78 -9.61
N ASN A 270 5.33 5.22 -8.42
CA ASN A 270 5.14 3.80 -8.12
C ASN A 270 3.85 3.51 -7.34
N ILE A 271 2.91 4.46 -7.29
CA ILE A 271 1.62 4.30 -6.61
C ILE A 271 0.51 4.21 -7.65
N TYR A 272 -0.30 3.16 -7.56
CA TYR A 272 -1.38 2.90 -8.52
C TYR A 272 -2.69 2.56 -7.83
N ARG A 273 -3.79 2.93 -8.49
CA ARG A 273 -5.12 2.41 -8.20
C ARG A 273 -5.53 1.41 -9.27
N CYS A 274 -5.90 0.20 -8.88
CA CYS A 274 -6.30 -0.88 -9.78
C CYS A 274 -7.67 -1.43 -9.37
N THR A 275 -8.71 -1.10 -10.12
CA THR A 275 -10.06 -1.63 -9.88
C THR A 275 -10.19 -3.04 -10.43
N ARG A 276 -10.91 -3.91 -9.71
CA ARG A 276 -11.18 -5.29 -10.16
C ARG A 276 -11.83 -5.29 -11.54
N GLY A 277 -11.35 -6.15 -12.42
CA GLY A 277 -11.83 -6.29 -13.79
C GLY A 277 -11.30 -5.21 -14.76
N SER A 278 -10.51 -4.25 -14.30
CA SER A 278 -9.89 -3.26 -15.19
C SER A 278 -8.81 -3.91 -16.07
N SER A 279 -8.66 -3.39 -17.29
CA SER A 279 -7.58 -3.76 -18.22
C SER A 279 -6.25 -3.04 -17.92
N ALA A 280 -6.30 -1.93 -17.18
CA ALA A 280 -5.12 -1.17 -16.76
C ALA A 280 -5.33 -0.48 -15.41
N CYS A 281 -4.24 -0.18 -14.71
CA CYS A 281 -4.25 0.60 -13.48
C CYS A 281 -4.07 2.10 -13.73
N TYR A 282 -4.64 2.91 -12.86
CA TYR A 282 -4.44 4.36 -12.83
C TYR A 282 -3.16 4.68 -12.05
N SER A 283 -2.26 5.47 -12.63
CA SER A 283 -1.14 6.02 -11.86
C SER A 283 -1.65 7.16 -10.98
N CYS A 284 -1.21 7.16 -9.73
CA CYS A 284 -1.51 8.24 -8.79
C CYS A 284 -0.58 9.45 -8.97
N ASN A 285 0.42 9.36 -9.85
CA ASN A 285 1.25 10.50 -10.21
C ASN A 285 0.58 11.33 -11.32
N ALA A 286 0.44 12.64 -11.11
CA ALA A 286 -0.05 13.58 -12.09
C ALA A 286 0.77 14.89 -12.03
N PRO A 287 0.82 15.68 -13.12
CA PRO A 287 1.35 17.03 -13.05
C PRO A 287 0.62 17.82 -11.95
N GLY A 288 1.38 18.41 -11.02
CA GLY A 288 0.81 19.16 -9.89
C GLY A 288 0.31 18.31 -8.72
N GLY A 289 0.62 17.01 -8.65
CA GLY A 289 0.46 16.19 -7.44
C GLY A 289 -0.19 14.84 -7.67
N ILE A 290 -1.14 14.47 -6.81
CA ILE A 290 -1.85 13.18 -6.87
C ILE A 290 -2.95 13.21 -7.95
N ASN A 291 -3.11 12.13 -8.71
CA ASN A 291 -4.22 11.99 -9.65
C ASN A 291 -5.57 11.90 -8.91
N ASN A 292 -6.59 12.60 -9.41
CA ASN A 292 -7.95 12.59 -8.85
C ASN A 292 -8.58 11.19 -8.85
N ASP A 293 -8.24 10.33 -9.81
CA ASP A 293 -8.69 8.93 -9.83
C ASP A 293 -8.22 8.14 -8.60
N CYS A 294 -7.18 8.61 -7.90
CA CYS A 294 -6.67 7.96 -6.69
C CYS A 294 -7.29 8.50 -5.38
N VAL A 295 -8.04 9.60 -5.42
CA VAL A 295 -8.58 10.25 -4.21
C VAL A 295 -10.10 10.41 -4.22
N ARG A 296 -10.73 10.44 -5.40
CA ARG A 296 -12.20 10.56 -5.52
C ARG A 296 -12.87 9.22 -5.33
N ALA A 297 -13.54 9.07 -4.18
CA ALA A 297 -14.43 7.94 -3.98
C ALA A 297 -15.53 7.97 -5.05
N PRO A 298 -15.99 6.81 -5.56
CA PRO A 298 -17.21 6.77 -6.34
C PRO A 298 -18.30 7.49 -5.54
N ARG A 299 -19.07 8.36 -6.19
CA ARG A 299 -20.27 8.90 -5.54
C ARG A 299 -21.13 7.69 -5.19
N SER A 300 -21.39 7.45 -3.90
CA SER A 300 -22.42 6.50 -3.52
C SER A 300 -23.67 6.88 -4.30
N PRO A 301 -24.38 5.93 -4.95
CA PRO A 301 -25.73 6.23 -5.41
C PRO A 301 -26.46 6.75 -4.17
N SER A 302 -26.92 8.01 -4.27
CA SER A 302 -27.66 8.67 -3.20
C SER A 302 -28.68 7.68 -2.66
N ALA A 303 -28.58 7.34 -1.37
CA ALA A 303 -29.65 6.61 -0.70
C ALA A 303 -30.96 7.35 -1.05
N PRO A 304 -32.00 6.62 -1.52
CA PRO A 304 -33.26 7.28 -1.82
C PRO A 304 -33.74 8.00 -0.55
N PRO A 305 -34.31 9.21 -0.68
CA PRO A 305 -34.88 9.89 0.48
C PRO A 305 -36.14 9.14 0.92
N GLY A 306 -36.13 8.61 2.15
CA GLY A 306 -37.31 8.05 2.84
C GLY A 306 -37.23 6.54 3.11
N GLY A 307 -37.72 6.02 4.24
CA GLY A 307 -38.42 6.65 5.34
C GLY A 307 -38.70 5.64 6.46
N HIS A 308 -38.80 6.16 7.69
CA HIS A 308 -39.89 6.00 8.66
C HIS A 308 -39.59 6.89 9.86
#